data_AF-A0A183GI13-F1
#
_entry.id   AF-A0A183GI13-F1
#
_cell.length_a   1.000
_cell.length_b   1.000
_cell.length_c   1.000
_cell.angle_alpha   90.00
_cell.angle_beta   90.00
_cell.angle_gamma   90.00
#
_symmetry.space_group_name_H-M   'P 1'
#
loop_
_entity.id
_entity.type
_entity.pdbx_description
1 polymer ?
#
loop_
_entity_poly.entity_id
_entity_poly.type
_entity_poly.pdbx_seq_one_letter_code
_entity_poly.pdbx_strand_id
1 'polypeptide(L)'
;MKIFERIVDGRLCNIVQPSSNQCGFVAACGTIDAIHAARLLLEKHREKQKPVHIAFIDLEKAIDRVPREVIWYALRHHGVPEELIE
;
A
#
# COMPACT_ATOMS: atom_id res chain seq x y z
N MET A 1 6.97 -8.65 14.81
CA MET A 1 8.27 -8.26 14.25
C MET A 1 9.35 -8.43 15.28
N LYS A 2 10.51 -8.93 14.86
CA LYS A 2 11.75 -8.91 15.64
C LYS A 2 12.23 -7.47 15.82
N ILE A 3 13.12 -7.24 16.78
CA ILE A 3 13.61 -5.90 17.13
C ILE A 3 14.24 -5.18 15.92
N PHE A 4 15.05 -5.90 15.13
CA PHE A 4 15.70 -5.34 13.95
C PHE A 4 14.70 -4.87 12.88
N GLU A 5 13.70 -5.69 12.58
CA GLU A 5 12.63 -5.35 11.61
C GLU A 5 11.93 -4.05 12.01
N ARG A 6 11.67 -3.86 13.31
CA ARG A 6 11.01 -2.65 13.83
C ARG A 6 11.86 -1.41 13.68
N ILE A 7 13.19 -1.53 13.82
CA ILE A 7 14.12 -0.42 13.63
C ILE A 7 14.18 -0.04 12.15
N VAL A 8 14.27 -1.02 11.25
CA VAL A 8 14.30 -0.79 9.80
C VAL A 8 12.98 -0.16 9.33
N ASP A 9 11.84 -0.73 9.73
CA ASP A 9 10.51 -0.22 9.39
C ASP A 9 10.31 1.24 9.86
N GLY A 10 10.71 1.57 11.09
CA GLY A 10 10.64 2.94 11.59
C GLY A 10 11.51 3.93 10.79
N ARG A 11 12.66 3.50 10.29
CA ARG A 11 13.51 4.34 9.41
C ARG A 11 12.89 4.50 8.02
N LEU A 12 12.36 3.42 7.46
CA LEU A 12 11.73 3.44 6.14
C LEU A 12 10.46 4.30 6.12
N CYS A 13 9.61 4.21 7.16
CA CYS A 13 8.40 5.03 7.28
C CYS A 13 8.68 6.55 7.36
N ASN A 14 9.90 6.96 7.71
CA ASN A 14 10.29 8.37 7.68
C ASN A 14 10.67 8.87 6.27
N ILE A 15 10.99 7.96 5.36
CA ILE A 15 11.47 8.25 4.00
C ILE A 15 10.35 8.01 2.99
N VAL A 16 9.70 6.85 3.10
CA VAL A 16 8.67 6.38 2.18
C VAL A 16 7.30 6.60 2.81
N GLN A 17 6.46 7.40 2.15
CA GLN A 17 5.08 7.58 2.55
C GLN A 17 4.17 6.73 1.65
N PRO A 18 3.26 5.91 2.22
CA PRO A 18 2.23 5.22 1.44
C PRO A 18 1.36 6.20 0.68
N SER A 19 0.78 5.75 -0.44
CA SER A 19 -0.16 6.57 -1.20
C SER A 19 -1.45 6.78 -0.40
N SER A 20 -2.14 7.89 -0.65
CA SER A 20 -3.38 8.25 0.06
C SER A 20 -4.55 7.28 -0.16
N ASN A 21 -4.48 6.45 -1.20
CA ASN A 21 -5.46 5.41 -1.49
C ASN A 21 -5.08 4.03 -0.93
N GLN A 22 -3.91 3.90 -0.30
CA GLN A 22 -3.48 2.64 0.32
C GLN A 22 -4.06 2.54 1.73
N CYS A 23 -4.81 1.46 1.98
CA CYS A 23 -5.38 1.16 3.30
C CYS A 23 -4.65 0.01 4.01
N GLY A 24 -3.95 -0.84 3.26
CA GLY A 24 -3.20 -1.97 3.83
C GLY A 24 -1.82 -1.55 4.32
N PHE A 25 -1.43 -2.02 5.50
CA PHE A 25 -0.14 -1.71 6.15
C PHE A 25 0.09 -0.22 6.44
N VAL A 26 -0.98 0.58 6.51
CA VAL A 26 -0.91 2.01 6.85
C VAL A 26 -1.44 2.20 8.27
N ALA A 27 -0.70 2.95 9.09
CA ALA A 27 -1.15 3.28 10.44
C ALA A 27 -2.47 4.07 10.37
N ALA A 28 -3.42 3.72 11.25
CA ALA A 28 -4.73 4.36 11.35
C ALA A 28 -5.63 4.24 10.10
N CYS A 29 -5.32 3.36 9.15
CA CYS A 29 -6.21 3.00 8.05
C CYS A 29 -6.36 1.49 7.98
N GLY A 30 -7.60 1.00 7.83
CA GLY A 30 -7.88 -0.43 7.82
C GLY A 30 -8.94 -0.84 6.82
N THR A 31 -9.31 -2.12 6.87
CA THR A 31 -10.30 -2.72 5.96
C THR A 31 -11.66 -2.04 6.05
N ILE A 32 -12.05 -1.56 7.24
CA ILE A 32 -13.31 -0.85 7.45
C ILE A 32 -13.33 0.45 6.63
N ASP A 33 -12.23 1.21 6.65
CA ASP A 33 -12.11 2.47 5.91
C ASP A 33 -12.15 2.23 4.39
N ALA A 34 -11.44 1.20 3.92
CA ALA A 34 -11.45 0.81 2.51
C ALA A 34 -12.86 0.42 2.02
N ILE A 35 -13.56 -0.42 2.79
CA ILE A 35 -14.95 -0.83 2.47
C ILE A 35 -15.88 0.38 2.51
N HIS A 36 -15.73 1.26 3.50
CA HIS A 36 -16.54 2.46 3.61
C HIS A 36 -16.34 3.39 2.40
N ALA A 37 -15.09 3.64 1.99
CA ALA A 37 -14.78 4.42 0.80
C ALA A 37 -15.39 3.82 -0.48
N ALA A 38 -15.29 2.50 -0.66
CA ALA A 38 -15.90 1.81 -1.80
C ALA A 38 -17.43 1.93 -1.81
N ARG A 39 -18.08 1.83 -0.65
CA ARG A 39 -19.54 2.02 -0.50
C ARG A 39 -19.96 3.45 -0.85
N LEU A 40 -19.26 4.45 -0.32
CA LEU A 40 -19.52 5.85 -0.64
C LEU A 40 -19.39 6.13 -2.15
N LEU A 41 -18.40 5.52 -2.81
CA LEU A 41 -18.23 5.65 -4.25
C LEU A 41 -19.44 5.07 -5.00
N LEU A 42 -19.89 3.88 -4.62
CA LEU A 42 -21.07 3.24 -5.22
C LEU A 42 -22.35 4.06 -5.02
N GLU A 43 -22.59 4.53 -3.79
CA GLU A 43 -23.77 5.32 -3.43
C GLU A 43 -23.84 6.62 -4.21
N LYS A 44 -22.73 7.39 -4.27
CA LYS A 44 -22.68 8.67 -5.01
C LYS A 44 -22.96 8.54 -6.50
N HIS A 45 -22.58 7.42 -7.12
CA HIS A 45 -22.88 7.19 -8.53
C HIS A 45 -24.33 6.74 -8.73
N ARG A 46 -24.85 5.92 -7.83
CA ARG A 46 -26.27 5.51 -7.82
C ARG A 46 -27.20 6.72 -7.70
N GLU A 47 -26.89 7.66 -6.80
CA GLU A 47 -27.61 8.94 -6.65
C GLU A 47 -27.65 9.74 -7.96
N LYS A 48 -26.56 9.71 -8.73
CA LYS A 48 -26.44 10.42 -10.00
C LYS A 48 -26.94 9.61 -11.20
N GLN A 49 -27.54 8.44 -10.98
CA GLN A 49 -27.97 7.51 -12.04
C GLN A 49 -26.83 7.17 -13.03
N LYS A 50 -25.58 7.15 -12.56
CA LYS A 50 -24.41 6.81 -13.38
C LYS A 50 -24.02 5.35 -13.15
N PRO A 51 -23.71 4.60 -14.22
CA PRO A 51 -23.18 3.25 -14.06
C PRO A 51 -21.80 3.29 -13.40
N VAL A 52 -21.50 2.26 -12.60
CA VAL A 52 -20.16 2.01 -12.04
C VAL A 52 -19.77 0.59 -12.37
N HIS A 53 -18.52 0.44 -12.82
CA HIS A 53 -17.89 -0.86 -13.02
C HIS A 53 -16.70 -0.95 -12.05
N ILE A 54 -16.63 -2.03 -11.28
CA ILE A 54 -15.55 -2.28 -10.34
C ILE A 54 -14.80 -3.53 -10.79
N ALA A 55 -13.48 -3.42 -10.91
CA ALA A 55 -12.59 -4.56 -11.12
C ALA A 55 -11.92 -4.92 -9.79
N PHE A 56 -12.04 -6.17 -9.38
CA PHE A 56 -11.30 -6.73 -8.26
C PHE A 56 -10.06 -7.43 -8.81
N ILE A 57 -8.89 -6.94 -8.42
CA ILE A 57 -7.59 -7.47 -8.85
C ILE A 57 -6.88 -7.97 -7.60
N ASP A 58 -6.48 -9.24 -7.62
CA ASP A 58 -5.69 -9.85 -6.57
C ASP A 58 -4.44 -10.48 -7.17
N LEU A 59 -3.34 -10.48 -6.40
CA LEU A 59 -2.06 -11.00 -6.83
C LEU A 59 -1.79 -12.34 -6.14
N GLU A 60 -1.64 -13.40 -6.94
CA GLU A 60 -1.27 -14.71 -6.42
C GLU A 60 0.14 -14.66 -5.81
N LYS A 61 0.26 -14.97 -4.51
CA LYS A 61 1.53 -15.02 -3.77
C LYS A 61 2.35 -13.71 -3.89
N ALA A 62 1.70 -12.59 -3.59
CA ALA A 62 2.25 -11.24 -3.70
C ALA A 62 3.56 -10.99 -2.92
N ILE A 63 3.89 -11.82 -1.92
CA ILE A 63 5.15 -11.72 -1.16
C ILE A 63 6.21 -12.65 -1.76
N ASP A 64 5.83 -13.86 -2.16
CA ASP A 64 6.78 -14.89 -2.60
C ASP A 64 7.27 -14.68 -4.04
N ARG A 65 6.46 -14.01 -4.88
CA ARG A 65 6.74 -13.85 -6.31
C ARG A 65 7.44 -12.55 -6.69
N VAL A 66 7.63 -11.63 -5.76
CA VAL A 66 8.28 -10.36 -6.06
C VAL A 66 9.79 -10.57 -6.16
N PRO A 67 10.42 -10.29 -7.33
CA PRO A 67 11.85 -10.42 -7.46
C PRO A 67 12.58 -9.40 -6.58
N ARG A 68 13.65 -9.83 -5.92
CA ARG A 68 14.31 -9.02 -4.89
C ARG A 68 14.99 -7.77 -5.46
N GLU A 69 15.49 -7.86 -6.69
CA GLU A 69 16.05 -6.75 -7.44
C GLU A 69 15.02 -5.63 -7.69
N VAL A 70 13.75 -5.97 -7.85
CA VAL A 70 12.67 -4.98 -8.03
C VAL A 70 12.39 -4.25 -6.72
N ILE A 71 12.50 -4.93 -5.58
CA ILE A 71 12.36 -4.30 -4.26
C ILE A 71 13.47 -3.26 -4.06
N TRP A 72 14.72 -3.61 -4.37
CA TRP A 72 15.84 -2.68 -4.27
C TRP A 72 15.72 -1.50 -5.22
N TYR A 73 15.32 -1.75 -6.46
CA TYR A 73 15.03 -0.70 -7.44
C TYR A 73 13.96 0.27 -6.92
N ALA A 74 12.87 -0.24 -6.34
CA ALA A 74 11.81 0.59 -5.79
C ALA A 74 12.29 1.42 -4.59
N LEU A 75 13.04 0.84 -3.66
CA LEU A 75 13.56 1.57 -2.49
C LEU A 75 14.51 2.71 -2.90
N ARG A 76 15.39 2.47 -3.88
CA ARG A 76 16.23 3.52 -4.47
C ARG A 76 15.42 4.62 -5.13
N HIS A 77 14.38 4.24 -5.88
CA HIS A 77 13.49 5.20 -6.52
C HIS A 77 12.77 6.11 -5.51
N HIS A 78 12.45 5.57 -4.34
CA HIS A 78 11.87 6.33 -3.23
C HIS A 78 12.90 7.08 -2.36
N GLY A 79 14.18 7.10 -2.76
CA GLY A 79 15.22 7.87 -2.09
C GLY A 79 15.73 7.25 -0.79
N VAL A 80 15.57 5.93 -0.61
CA VAL A 80 16.14 5.22 0.53
C VAL A 80 17.67 5.16 0.36
N PRO A 81 18.46 5.59 1.37
CA PRO A 81 19.92 5.54 1.33
C PRO A 81 20.47 4.12 1.16
N GLU A 82 21.58 3.96 0.44
CA GLU A 82 22.21 2.65 0.19
C GLU A 82 22.59 1.95 1.50
N GLU A 83 22.98 2.69 2.55
CA GLU A 83 23.35 2.11 3.85
C GLU A 83 22.20 1.37 4.57
N LEU A 84 20.96 1.53 4.10
CA LEU A 84 19.78 0.79 4.58
C LEU A 84 19.38 -0.38 3.68
N ILE A 85 19.92 -0.47 2.47
CA ILE A 85 19.54 -1.46 1.44
C ILE A 85 20.71 -2.33 0.94
N GLU A 86 21.96 -2.02 1.33
CA GLU A 86 23.18 -2.83 1.13
C GLU A 86 23.58 -3.64 2.36
#